data_AF-A0A957FJM3-F1
#
_entry.id   AF-A0A957FJM3-F1
#
_cell.length_a   1.000
_cell.length_b   1.000
_cell.length_c   1.000
_cell.angle_alpha   90.00
_cell.angle_beta   90.00
_cell.angle_gamma   90.00
#
_symmetry.space_group_name_H-M   'P 1'
#
loop_
_entity.id
_entity.type
_entity.pdbx_description
1 polymer ?
#
loop_
_entity_poly.entity_id
_entity_poly.type
_entity_poly.pdbx_seq_one_letter_code
_entity_poly.pdbx_strand_id
1 'polypeptide(L)'
;MISFNWLRDRQTYRDFLWIALLGLAVQGFWALRLQHPSYFDAYYYTDNAQRLADGDGLTEEIVWIYLDAPDSLPAPSFTYWMPLTSLLGAVGYWLSGTWRGGQLPFWLLAGLLPWLGYAISWQLTMALPLPSRRRQARTAALFTMAGGYYAAYWVQPTTFVLFAWIGGGCLLALALAASSQLTRRQTAVSWMVAGLLTGLAHLTRADGLLLFGAGGLVWLWQVKDWRGEVEKAYSFKALVLHLVIFLGGYLLVMGGWFWRT
;
A
#
# COMPACT_ATOMS: atom_id res chain seq x y z
N MET A 1 11.09 -11.31 20.62
CA MET A 1 11.82 -10.18 20.00
C MET A 1 11.67 -10.34 18.49
N ILE A 2 10.80 -9.54 17.88
CA ILE A 2 10.64 -9.53 16.42
C ILE A 2 11.95 -8.97 15.85
N SER A 3 12.83 -9.87 15.43
CA SER A 3 14.12 -9.52 14.87
C SER A 3 14.10 -9.82 13.38
N PHE A 4 14.42 -8.82 12.57
CA PHE A 4 14.63 -8.98 11.13
C PHE A 4 15.96 -9.69 10.80
N ASN A 5 16.64 -10.29 11.78
CA ASN A 5 17.87 -11.06 11.57
C ASN A 5 17.71 -12.19 10.54
N TRP A 6 16.49 -12.67 10.30
CA TRP A 6 16.20 -13.65 9.26
C TRP A 6 16.45 -13.11 7.83
N LEU A 7 16.45 -11.79 7.63
CA LEU A 7 16.86 -11.17 6.36
C LEU A 7 18.33 -11.41 6.07
N ARG A 8 19.17 -11.68 7.09
CA ARG A 8 20.61 -11.93 6.94
C ARG A 8 20.96 -13.37 6.60
N ASP A 9 19.98 -14.27 6.63
CA ASP A 9 20.19 -15.67 6.27
C ASP A 9 20.34 -15.82 4.75
N ARG A 10 21.39 -16.53 4.32
CA ARG A 10 21.67 -16.76 2.88
C ARG A 10 20.49 -17.41 2.17
N GLN A 11 19.77 -18.29 2.84
CA GLN A 11 18.64 -19.00 2.22
C GLN A 11 17.43 -18.06 2.04
N THR A 12 17.24 -17.10 2.93
CA THR A 12 16.25 -16.02 2.78
C THR A 12 16.60 -15.08 1.64
N TYR A 13 17.86 -14.70 1.47
CA TYR A 13 18.27 -13.90 0.30
C TYR A 13 17.98 -14.62 -1.02
N ARG A 14 18.28 -15.93 -1.07
CA ARG A 14 17.93 -16.76 -2.22
C ARG A 14 16.43 -16.76 -2.45
N ASP A 15 15.63 -16.82 -1.38
CA ASP A 15 14.17 -16.73 -1.47
C ASP A 15 13.71 -15.44 -2.11
N PHE A 16 14.16 -14.29 -1.61
CA PHE A 16 13.75 -13.00 -2.19
C PHE A 16 14.17 -12.85 -3.64
N LEU A 17 15.39 -13.28 -3.99
CA LEU A 17 15.88 -13.20 -5.35
C LEU A 17 15.01 -14.00 -6.31
N TRP A 18 14.76 -15.28 -6.03
CA TRP A 18 13.94 -16.08 -6.95
C TRP A 18 12.48 -15.60 -6.96
N ILE A 19 11.93 -15.17 -5.82
CA ILE A 19 10.56 -14.62 -5.75
C ILE A 19 10.45 -13.36 -6.60
N ALA A 20 11.43 -12.46 -6.56
CA ALA A 20 11.45 -11.26 -7.37
C ALA A 20 11.56 -11.58 -8.85
N LEU A 21 12.49 -12.44 -9.24
CA LEU A 21 12.69 -12.81 -10.64
C LEU A 21 11.42 -13.48 -11.21
N LEU A 22 10.83 -14.42 -10.47
CA LEU A 22 9.61 -15.10 -10.90
C LEU A 22 8.42 -14.14 -10.91
N GLY A 23 8.29 -13.28 -9.91
CA GLY A 23 7.21 -12.29 -9.85
C GLY A 23 7.28 -11.28 -10.98
N LEU A 24 8.45 -10.72 -11.26
CA LEU A 24 8.68 -9.82 -12.39
C LEU A 24 8.42 -10.52 -13.72
N ALA A 25 8.79 -11.79 -13.88
CA ALA A 25 8.50 -12.57 -15.08
C ALA A 25 6.99 -12.81 -15.28
N VAL A 26 6.29 -13.26 -14.23
CA VAL A 26 4.83 -13.50 -14.25
C VAL A 26 4.07 -12.21 -14.55
N GLN A 27 4.45 -11.11 -13.92
CA GLN A 27 3.79 -9.82 -14.16
C GLN A 27 4.24 -9.19 -15.48
N GLY A 28 5.45 -9.50 -15.95
CA GLY A 28 5.95 -9.10 -17.27
C GLY A 28 5.10 -9.68 -18.40
N PHE A 29 4.65 -10.94 -18.26
CA PHE A 29 3.72 -11.57 -19.20
C PHE A 29 2.40 -10.79 -19.35
N TRP A 30 1.85 -10.26 -18.25
CA TRP A 30 0.67 -9.38 -18.31
C TRP A 30 1.01 -8.02 -18.88
N ALA A 31 2.13 -7.42 -18.42
CA ALA A 31 2.54 -6.08 -18.83
C ALA A 31 2.74 -6.00 -20.34
N LEU A 32 3.41 -6.99 -20.93
CA LEU A 32 3.70 -7.04 -22.37
C LEU A 32 2.44 -7.10 -23.24
N ARG A 33 1.33 -7.67 -22.75
CA ARG A 33 0.06 -7.71 -23.49
C ARG A 33 -0.69 -6.39 -23.52
N LEU A 34 -0.47 -5.51 -22.55
CA LEU A 34 -1.12 -4.21 -22.52
C LEU A 34 -0.34 -3.23 -23.40
N GLN A 35 -0.98 -2.77 -24.49
CA GLN A 35 -0.47 -1.67 -25.32
C GLN A 35 -1.08 -0.31 -24.93
N HIS A 36 -2.16 -0.34 -24.15
CA HIS A 36 -2.90 0.80 -23.62
C HIS A 36 -3.65 0.33 -22.35
N PRO A 37 -4.26 1.25 -21.58
CA PRO A 37 -5.11 0.89 -20.45
C PRO A 37 -6.22 -0.08 -20.86
N SER A 38 -6.58 -1.02 -19.98
CA SER A 38 -7.55 -2.08 -20.32
C SER A 38 -9.00 -1.80 -19.91
N TYR A 39 -9.25 -0.77 -19.11
CA TYR A 39 -10.58 -0.40 -18.63
C TYR A 39 -10.64 1.07 -18.22
N PHE A 40 -11.85 1.58 -17.98
CA PHE A 40 -12.12 3.00 -17.80
C PHE A 40 -11.30 3.67 -16.67
N ASP A 41 -11.26 3.11 -15.46
CA ASP A 41 -10.49 3.76 -14.38
C ASP A 41 -8.98 3.77 -14.69
N ALA A 42 -8.47 2.76 -15.39
CA ALA A 42 -7.08 2.77 -15.84
C ALA A 42 -6.82 3.89 -16.87
N TYR A 43 -7.79 4.19 -17.75
CA TYR A 43 -7.71 5.36 -18.63
C TYR A 43 -7.71 6.65 -17.81
N TYR A 44 -8.63 6.80 -16.85
CA TYR A 44 -8.69 7.98 -15.99
C TYR A 44 -7.36 8.26 -15.28
N TYR A 45 -6.76 7.25 -14.65
CA TYR A 45 -5.48 7.43 -13.96
C TYR A 45 -4.32 7.66 -14.93
N THR A 46 -4.38 7.07 -16.12
CA THR A 46 -3.35 7.23 -17.15
C THR A 46 -3.35 8.62 -17.76
N ASP A 47 -4.53 9.14 -18.15
CA ASP A 47 -4.69 10.48 -18.72
C ASP A 47 -4.20 11.55 -17.75
N ASN A 48 -4.69 11.49 -16.50
CA ASN A 48 -4.22 12.39 -15.45
C ASN A 48 -2.72 12.27 -15.16
N ALA A 49 -2.12 11.08 -15.31
CA ALA A 49 -0.68 10.89 -15.15
C ALA A 49 0.12 11.54 -16.29
N GLN A 50 -0.40 11.51 -17.52
CA GLN A 50 0.20 12.17 -18.68
C GLN A 50 0.15 13.69 -18.53
N ARG A 51 -1.04 14.23 -18.21
CA ARG A 51 -1.22 15.67 -17.95
C ARG A 51 -0.30 16.20 -16.86
N LEU A 52 -0.15 15.44 -15.76
CA LEU A 52 0.80 15.76 -14.70
C LEU A 52 2.26 15.78 -15.19
N ALA A 53 2.64 14.84 -16.07
CA ALA A 53 3.98 14.78 -16.64
C ALA A 53 4.25 15.90 -17.67
N ASP A 54 3.21 16.32 -18.38
CA ASP A 54 3.25 17.39 -19.39
C ASP A 54 3.25 18.80 -18.79
N GLY A 55 2.93 18.91 -17.48
CA GLY A 55 2.95 20.17 -16.73
C GLY A 55 1.60 20.88 -16.64
N ASP A 56 0.51 20.23 -17.05
CA ASP A 56 -0.87 20.76 -17.00
C ASP A 56 -1.47 20.77 -15.59
N GLY A 57 -0.70 20.34 -14.59
CA GLY A 57 -1.10 20.32 -13.19
C GLY A 57 -2.20 19.30 -12.88
N LEU A 58 -2.93 19.53 -11.79
CA LEU A 58 -4.03 18.67 -11.34
C LEU A 58 -5.32 19.05 -12.09
N THR A 59 -5.34 18.79 -13.38
CA THR A 59 -6.46 19.03 -14.30
C THR A 59 -6.82 17.77 -15.08
N GLU A 60 -8.09 17.63 -15.48
CA GLU A 60 -8.61 16.50 -16.26
C GLU A 60 -9.42 16.97 -17.47
N GLU A 61 -9.36 16.20 -18.56
CA GLU A 61 -10.16 16.36 -19.79
C GLU A 61 -11.26 15.29 -19.88
N ILE A 62 -11.45 14.52 -18.81
CA ILE A 62 -12.36 13.37 -18.77
C ILE A 62 -13.22 13.50 -17.54
N VAL A 63 -14.53 13.60 -17.76
CA VAL A 63 -15.51 13.50 -16.67
C VAL A 63 -15.65 12.02 -16.29
N TRP A 64 -15.12 11.63 -15.13
CA TRP A 64 -15.26 10.26 -14.63
C TRP A 64 -16.70 9.96 -14.14
N ILE A 65 -17.34 10.93 -13.48
CA ILE A 65 -18.73 10.84 -12.99
C ILE A 65 -19.41 12.22 -13.00
N TYR A 66 -20.71 12.25 -13.26
CA TYR A 66 -21.52 13.49 -13.30
C TYR A 66 -21.94 14.04 -11.91
N LEU A 67 -21.18 13.74 -10.84
CA LEU A 67 -21.46 14.31 -9.51
C LEU A 67 -21.12 15.80 -9.43
N ASP A 68 -20.03 16.23 -10.07
CA ASP A 68 -19.58 17.64 -10.08
C ASP A 68 -20.10 18.46 -11.27
N ALA A 69 -20.49 17.80 -12.37
CA ALA A 69 -21.02 18.42 -13.60
C ALA A 69 -20.28 19.72 -14.04
N PRO A 70 -18.99 19.65 -14.41
CA PRO A 70 -18.21 20.84 -14.74
C PRO A 70 -18.73 21.56 -15.99
N ASP A 71 -18.70 22.90 -15.98
CA ASP A 71 -19.15 23.75 -17.09
C ASP A 71 -18.28 23.64 -18.35
N SER A 72 -16.99 23.31 -18.19
CA SER A 72 -16.02 23.16 -19.28
C SER A 72 -14.84 22.28 -18.88
N LEU A 73 -14.10 21.80 -19.88
CA LEU A 73 -12.82 21.10 -19.72
C LEU A 73 -11.66 21.96 -20.27
N PRO A 74 -10.45 21.86 -19.71
CA PRO A 74 -10.09 21.02 -18.56
C PRO A 74 -10.68 21.52 -17.24
N ALA A 75 -11.06 20.59 -16.37
CA ALA A 75 -11.57 20.86 -15.03
C ALA A 75 -10.54 20.45 -13.96
N PRO A 76 -10.67 20.88 -12.69
CA PRO A 76 -9.84 20.36 -11.60
C PRO A 76 -9.98 18.84 -11.48
N SER A 77 -8.86 18.12 -11.45
CA SER A 77 -8.90 16.67 -11.32
C SER A 77 -8.85 16.19 -9.87
N PHE A 78 -9.21 14.92 -9.70
CA PHE A 78 -9.21 14.20 -8.41
C PHE A 78 -10.20 14.76 -7.39
N THR A 79 -11.37 15.22 -7.86
CA THR A 79 -12.46 15.65 -6.97
C THR A 79 -13.17 14.46 -6.34
N TYR A 80 -13.27 13.34 -7.08
CA TYR A 80 -13.84 12.08 -6.58
C TYR A 80 -12.77 11.03 -6.24
N TRP A 81 -11.87 10.73 -7.19
CA TRP A 81 -10.79 9.77 -6.99
C TRP A 81 -9.51 10.43 -6.50
N MET A 82 -8.71 9.68 -5.75
CA MET A 82 -7.52 10.20 -5.08
C MET A 82 -6.27 10.11 -5.98
N PRO A 83 -5.27 11.00 -5.83
CA PRO A 83 -4.29 11.31 -6.88
C PRO A 83 -3.07 10.39 -6.94
N LEU A 84 -2.80 9.62 -5.88
CA LEU A 84 -1.48 9.00 -5.69
C LEU A 84 -1.10 8.05 -6.83
N THR A 85 -2.09 7.35 -7.39
CA THR A 85 -1.90 6.48 -8.55
C THR A 85 -1.41 7.26 -9.78
N SER A 86 -2.03 8.41 -10.11
CA SER A 86 -1.57 9.22 -11.24
C SER A 86 -0.25 9.91 -10.96
N LEU A 87 0.01 10.36 -9.73
CA LEU A 87 1.31 10.91 -9.33
C LEU A 87 2.44 9.88 -9.55
N LEU A 88 2.20 8.61 -9.20
CA LEU A 88 3.16 7.54 -9.45
C LEU A 88 3.34 7.27 -10.95
N GLY A 89 2.25 7.23 -11.72
CA GLY A 89 2.31 7.06 -13.18
C GLY A 89 3.04 8.22 -13.88
N ALA A 90 2.85 9.45 -13.39
CA ALA A 90 3.46 10.65 -13.93
C ALA A 90 4.98 10.61 -13.87
N VAL A 91 5.58 10.01 -12.83
CA VAL A 91 7.04 9.78 -12.77
C VAL A 91 7.51 8.95 -13.97
N GLY A 92 6.76 7.92 -14.35
CA GLY A 92 7.07 7.08 -15.50
C GLY A 92 6.92 7.81 -16.83
N TYR A 93 5.83 8.57 -16.99
CA TYR A 93 5.61 9.39 -18.19
C TYR A 93 6.62 10.53 -18.32
N TRP A 94 6.98 11.20 -17.23
CA TRP A 94 7.98 12.26 -17.23
C TRP A 94 9.35 11.76 -17.70
N LEU A 95 9.72 10.53 -17.35
CA LEU A 95 11.01 9.94 -17.74
C LEU A 95 11.07 9.48 -19.20
N SER A 96 9.96 9.00 -19.78
CA SER A 96 10.00 8.38 -21.11
C SER A 96 9.04 8.95 -22.15
N GLY A 97 8.01 9.68 -21.74
CA GLY A 97 6.90 10.14 -22.57
C GLY A 97 6.01 9.02 -23.14
N THR A 98 6.14 7.78 -22.65
CA THR A 98 5.47 6.62 -23.27
C THR A 98 4.60 5.83 -22.30
N TRP A 99 3.59 5.13 -22.85
CA TRP A 99 2.77 4.16 -22.11
C TRP A 99 3.61 3.21 -21.26
N ARG A 100 4.71 2.67 -21.83
CA ARG A 100 5.60 1.74 -21.12
C ARG A 100 6.30 2.41 -19.93
N GLY A 101 6.63 3.69 -20.01
CA GLY A 101 7.15 4.45 -18.88
C GLY A 101 6.12 4.57 -17.76
N GLY A 102 4.91 5.03 -18.08
CA GLY A 102 3.81 5.10 -17.11
C GLY A 102 3.43 3.73 -16.51
N GLN A 103 3.62 2.64 -17.27
CA GLN A 103 3.41 1.26 -16.85
C GLN A 103 4.47 0.73 -15.88
N LEU A 104 5.72 1.18 -16.03
CA LEU A 104 6.90 0.61 -15.37
C LEU A 104 6.79 0.56 -13.84
N PRO A 105 6.36 1.63 -13.12
CA PRO A 105 6.22 1.59 -11.67
C PRO A 105 5.24 0.51 -11.21
N PHE A 106 4.13 0.33 -11.93
CA PHE A 106 3.10 -0.64 -11.58
C PHE A 106 3.55 -2.08 -11.83
N TRP A 107 4.28 -2.32 -12.93
CA TRP A 107 4.90 -3.63 -13.16
C TRP A 107 5.92 -3.99 -12.08
N LEU A 108 6.78 -3.04 -11.68
CA LEU A 108 7.75 -3.26 -10.60
C LEU A 108 7.05 -3.55 -9.27
N LEU A 109 6.05 -2.75 -8.91
CA LEU A 109 5.24 -3.00 -7.71
C LEU A 109 4.55 -4.37 -7.78
N ALA A 110 3.96 -4.75 -8.91
CA ALA A 110 3.26 -6.02 -9.05
C ALA A 110 4.20 -7.20 -8.95
N GLY A 111 5.35 -7.13 -9.62
CA GLY A 111 6.34 -8.19 -9.63
C GLY A 111 7.02 -8.40 -8.27
N LEU A 112 7.13 -7.33 -7.47
CA LEU A 112 7.72 -7.39 -6.12
C LEU A 112 6.69 -7.62 -5.02
N LEU A 113 5.39 -7.45 -5.27
CA LEU A 113 4.32 -7.68 -4.29
C LEU A 113 4.40 -9.04 -3.56
N PRO A 114 4.85 -10.14 -4.19
CA PRO A 114 5.09 -11.41 -3.50
C PRO A 114 6.03 -11.34 -2.30
N TRP A 115 6.96 -10.36 -2.25
CA TRP A 115 7.78 -10.13 -1.06
C TRP A 115 6.95 -9.73 0.15
N LEU A 116 5.90 -8.94 -0.04
CA LEU A 116 4.99 -8.55 1.03
C LEU A 116 4.22 -9.77 1.56
N GLY A 117 3.71 -10.62 0.66
CA GLY A 117 3.07 -11.88 1.03
C GLY A 117 4.00 -12.80 1.83
N TYR A 118 5.26 -12.92 1.40
CA TYR A 118 6.29 -13.65 2.14
C TYR A 118 6.49 -13.06 3.55
N ALA A 119 6.69 -11.74 3.64
CA ALA A 119 6.98 -11.06 4.90
C ALA A 119 5.83 -11.17 5.90
N ILE A 120 4.59 -10.97 5.45
CA ILE A 120 3.39 -11.11 6.29
C ILE A 120 3.28 -12.54 6.79
N SER A 121 3.36 -13.54 5.90
CA SER A 121 3.29 -14.94 6.31
C SER A 121 4.41 -15.32 7.26
N TRP A 122 5.64 -14.85 7.03
CA TRP A 122 6.78 -15.08 7.91
C TRP A 122 6.54 -14.56 9.34
N GLN A 123 5.91 -13.39 9.46
CA GLN A 123 5.57 -12.79 10.75
C GLN A 123 4.45 -13.54 11.46
N LEU A 124 3.40 -13.93 10.73
CA LEU A 124 2.27 -14.67 11.31
C LEU A 124 2.65 -16.09 11.76
N THR A 125 3.69 -16.66 11.17
CA THR A 125 4.09 -18.06 11.38
C THR A 125 5.34 -18.19 12.25
N MET A 126 5.65 -17.15 13.05
CA MET A 126 6.80 -17.09 13.95
C MET A 126 6.83 -18.19 15.03
N ALA A 127 5.71 -18.84 15.33
CA ALA A 127 5.67 -19.97 16.27
C ALA A 127 6.12 -21.30 15.63
N LEU A 128 6.16 -21.39 14.30
CA LEU A 128 6.49 -22.63 13.60
C LEU A 128 8.01 -22.87 13.51
N PRO A 129 8.45 -24.15 13.44
CA PRO A 129 9.83 -24.50 13.10
C PRO A 129 10.24 -23.89 11.76
N LEU A 130 11.53 -23.52 11.62
CA LEU A 130 12.06 -22.82 10.45
C LEU A 130 11.70 -23.48 9.09
N PRO A 131 11.75 -24.82 8.92
CA PRO A 131 11.38 -25.44 7.64
C PRO A 131 9.91 -25.21 7.26
N SER A 132 9.00 -25.38 8.23
CA SER A 132 7.56 -25.15 8.04
C SER A 132 7.25 -23.68 7.80
N ARG A 133 7.90 -22.79 8.56
CA ARG A 133 7.75 -21.34 8.40
C ARG A 133 8.15 -20.88 7.00
N ARG A 134 9.33 -21.30 6.53
CA ARG A 134 9.82 -20.94 5.19
C ARG A 134 8.89 -21.49 4.11
N ARG A 135 8.41 -22.73 4.25
CA ARG A 135 7.45 -23.31 3.31
C ARG A 135 6.17 -22.47 3.22
N GLN A 136 5.59 -22.08 4.36
CA GLN A 136 4.38 -21.24 4.38
C GLN A 136 4.62 -19.85 3.77
N ALA A 137 5.75 -19.21 4.09
CA ALA A 137 6.09 -17.92 3.51
C ALA A 137 6.27 -17.97 1.98
N ARG A 138 6.93 -19.02 1.46
CA ARG A 138 7.04 -19.26 0.02
C ARG A 138 5.68 -19.51 -0.62
N THR A 139 4.83 -20.31 0.02
CA THR A 139 3.46 -20.55 -0.46
C THR A 139 2.65 -19.26 -0.52
N ALA A 140 2.73 -18.40 0.51
CA ALA A 140 2.08 -17.09 0.50
C ALA A 140 2.58 -16.18 -0.62
N ALA A 141 3.90 -16.18 -0.88
CA ALA A 141 4.48 -15.44 -2.00
C ALA A 141 3.95 -15.94 -3.36
N LEU A 142 3.88 -17.26 -3.56
CA LEU A 142 3.34 -17.84 -4.80
C LEU A 142 1.85 -17.51 -5.00
N PHE A 143 1.03 -17.58 -3.95
CA PHE A 143 -0.38 -17.16 -4.04
C PHE A 143 -0.52 -15.68 -4.33
N THR A 144 0.30 -14.83 -3.70
CA THR A 144 0.30 -13.39 -3.95
C THR A 144 0.70 -13.08 -5.40
N MET A 145 1.72 -13.80 -5.92
CA MET A 145 2.22 -13.65 -7.28
C MET A 145 1.19 -13.99 -8.34
N ALA A 146 0.37 -15.02 -8.09
CA ALA A 146 -0.67 -15.43 -9.02
C ALA A 146 -1.71 -14.33 -9.25
N GLY A 147 -1.95 -13.46 -8.26
CA GLY A 147 -2.85 -12.30 -8.31
C GLY A 147 -4.33 -12.57 -8.56
N GLY A 148 -4.70 -13.84 -8.78
CA GLY A 148 -6.07 -14.28 -9.00
C GLY A 148 -6.73 -13.53 -10.15
N TYR A 149 -8.00 -13.16 -9.95
CA TYR A 149 -8.79 -12.41 -10.93
C TYR A 149 -8.15 -11.07 -11.33
N TYR A 150 -7.45 -10.41 -10.40
CA TYR A 150 -6.96 -9.05 -10.61
C TYR A 150 -5.57 -8.96 -11.27
N ALA A 151 -4.87 -10.08 -11.48
CA ALA A 151 -3.49 -10.09 -11.96
C ALA A 151 -3.29 -9.28 -13.26
N ALA A 152 -4.24 -9.38 -14.19
CA ALA A 152 -4.20 -8.67 -15.47
C ALA A 152 -4.31 -7.13 -15.33
N TYR A 153 -4.76 -6.62 -14.19
CA TYR A 153 -4.97 -5.18 -13.95
C TYR A 153 -3.86 -4.53 -13.13
N TRP A 154 -2.98 -5.30 -12.49
CA TRP A 154 -1.97 -4.78 -11.55
C TRP A 154 -0.83 -4.00 -12.21
N VAL A 155 -0.60 -4.26 -13.50
CA VAL A 155 0.59 -3.80 -14.24
C VAL A 155 0.29 -2.58 -15.11
N GLN A 156 -0.62 -1.72 -14.68
CA GLN A 156 -1.01 -0.48 -15.38
C GLN A 156 -1.45 0.57 -14.34
N PRO A 157 -1.50 1.86 -14.70
CA PRO A 157 -1.93 2.94 -13.80
C PRO A 157 -3.32 2.70 -13.23
N THR A 158 -3.35 2.10 -12.03
CA THR A 158 -4.56 1.69 -11.31
C THR A 158 -4.26 1.63 -9.83
N THR A 159 -5.32 1.61 -9.04
CA THR A 159 -5.19 1.60 -7.58
C THR A 159 -4.81 0.24 -7.02
N PHE A 160 -5.00 -0.86 -7.75
CA PHE A 160 -4.94 -2.22 -7.19
C PHE A 160 -3.60 -2.55 -6.54
N VAL A 161 -2.51 -2.52 -7.32
CA VAL A 161 -1.20 -2.95 -6.82
C VAL A 161 -0.63 -2.00 -5.78
N LEU A 162 -0.87 -0.71 -5.97
CA LEU A 162 -0.43 0.33 -5.04
C LEU A 162 -1.15 0.18 -3.70
N PHE A 163 -2.46 -0.03 -3.74
CA PHE A 163 -3.27 -0.30 -2.55
C PHE A 163 -2.91 -1.63 -1.89
N ALA A 164 -2.56 -2.67 -2.65
CA ALA A 164 -2.10 -3.95 -2.10
C ALA A 164 -0.82 -3.77 -1.27
N TRP A 165 0.14 -2.99 -1.76
CA TRP A 165 1.36 -2.64 -1.02
C TRP A 165 1.07 -1.81 0.23
N ILE A 166 0.35 -0.70 0.05
CA ILE A 166 0.11 0.25 1.13
C ILE A 166 -0.81 -0.36 2.18
N GLY A 167 -1.92 -0.97 1.77
CA GLY A 167 -2.89 -1.60 2.66
C GLY A 167 -2.32 -2.84 3.37
N GLY A 168 -1.64 -3.73 2.64
CA GLY A 168 -0.97 -4.88 3.25
C GLY A 168 0.14 -4.46 4.22
N GLY A 169 0.91 -3.44 3.86
CA GLY A 169 1.91 -2.83 4.73
C GLY A 169 1.29 -2.18 5.98
N CYS A 170 0.13 -1.51 5.83
CA CYS A 170 -0.60 -0.89 6.93
C CYS A 170 -1.08 -1.95 7.92
N LEU A 171 -1.70 -3.03 7.43
CA LEU A 171 -2.14 -4.14 8.27
C LEU A 171 -0.97 -4.81 9.00
N LEU A 172 0.17 -4.98 8.32
CA LEU A 172 1.39 -5.47 8.96
C LEU A 172 1.89 -4.51 10.05
N ALA A 173 1.93 -3.20 9.78
CA ALA A 173 2.33 -2.20 10.76
C ALA A 173 1.40 -2.18 11.98
N LEU A 174 0.08 -2.30 11.77
CA LEU A 174 -0.90 -2.42 12.84
C LEU A 174 -0.72 -3.71 13.66
N ALA A 175 -0.49 -4.85 13.00
CA ALA A 175 -0.19 -6.11 13.69
C ALA A 175 1.08 -6.02 14.55
N LEU A 176 2.11 -5.32 14.04
CA LEU A 176 3.34 -5.04 14.79
C LEU A 176 3.07 -4.08 15.97
N ALA A 177 2.30 -3.01 15.75
CA ALA A 177 1.93 -2.06 16.80
C ALA A 177 1.10 -2.69 17.93
N ALA A 178 0.36 -3.76 17.61
CA ALA A 178 -0.40 -4.56 18.56
C ALA A 178 0.46 -5.59 19.32
N SER A 179 1.70 -5.84 18.89
CA SER A 179 2.56 -6.87 19.46
C SER A 179 3.18 -6.44 20.80
N SER A 180 3.01 -7.28 21.83
CA SER A 180 3.63 -7.10 23.15
C SER A 180 5.16 -7.35 23.17
N GLN A 181 5.75 -7.72 22.04
CA GLN A 181 7.17 -8.05 21.94
C GLN A 181 8.05 -6.86 21.53
N LEU A 182 7.45 -5.73 21.16
CA LEU A 182 8.17 -4.54 20.73
C LEU A 182 8.54 -3.64 21.91
N THR A 183 9.66 -2.94 21.77
CA THR A 183 9.99 -1.84 22.68
C THR A 183 8.98 -0.70 22.51
N ARG A 184 8.87 0.20 23.49
CA ARG A 184 8.01 1.40 23.40
C ARG A 184 8.30 2.23 22.15
N ARG A 185 9.58 2.40 21.80
CA ARG A 185 10.00 3.12 20.59
C ARG A 185 9.55 2.42 19.31
N GLN A 186 9.74 1.10 19.22
CA GLN A 186 9.31 0.33 18.06
C GLN A 186 7.80 0.35 17.89
N THR A 187 7.05 0.25 18.99
CA THR A 187 5.58 0.36 18.99
C THR A 187 5.12 1.72 18.46
N ALA A 188 5.73 2.80 18.94
CA ALA A 188 5.46 4.16 18.45
C ALA A 188 5.78 4.30 16.95
N VAL A 189 6.89 3.76 16.48
CA VAL A 189 7.23 3.75 15.04
C VAL A 189 6.20 2.95 14.24
N SER A 190 5.76 1.79 14.72
CA SER A 190 4.72 0.99 14.05
C SER A 190 3.39 1.74 13.94
N TRP A 191 2.97 2.47 14.99
CA TRP A 191 1.80 3.36 14.92
C TRP A 191 1.99 4.51 13.93
N MET A 192 3.17 5.13 13.88
CA MET A 192 3.47 6.20 12.93
C MET A 192 3.41 5.68 11.49
N VAL A 193 4.05 4.55 11.22
CA VAL A 193 4.05 3.90 9.90
C VAL A 193 2.63 3.49 9.50
N ALA A 194 1.84 2.94 10.42
CA ALA A 194 0.43 2.62 10.16
C ALA A 194 -0.38 3.88 9.80
N GLY A 195 -0.17 4.99 10.50
CA GLY A 195 -0.83 6.27 10.20
C GLY A 195 -0.46 6.80 8.81
N LEU A 196 0.83 6.84 8.49
CA LEU A 196 1.34 7.26 7.18
C LEU A 196 0.76 6.38 6.06
N LEU A 197 0.79 5.05 6.22
CA LEU A 197 0.24 4.13 5.22
C LEU A 197 -1.28 4.23 5.11
N THR A 198 -1.99 4.51 6.20
CA THR A 198 -3.43 4.80 6.15
C THR A 198 -3.70 6.05 5.33
N GLY A 199 -2.92 7.12 5.53
CA GLY A 199 -3.01 8.34 4.73
C GLY A 199 -2.71 8.09 3.26
N LEU A 200 -1.66 7.32 2.95
CA LEU A 200 -1.32 6.95 1.57
C LEU A 200 -2.39 6.05 0.93
N ALA A 201 -3.02 5.18 1.71
CA ALA A 201 -4.11 4.33 1.23
C ALA A 201 -5.32 5.18 0.86
N HIS A 202 -5.65 6.17 1.70
CA HIS A 202 -6.68 7.15 1.41
C HIS A 202 -6.30 7.96 0.16
N LEU A 203 -5.04 8.40 0.03
CA LEU A 203 -4.56 9.12 -1.15
C LEU A 203 -4.48 8.25 -2.42
N THR A 204 -4.57 6.93 -2.28
CA THR A 204 -4.71 5.97 -3.40
C THR A 204 -6.17 5.81 -3.80
N ARG A 205 -7.08 5.69 -2.82
CA ARG A 205 -8.53 5.54 -3.01
C ARG A 205 -9.28 6.10 -1.80
N ALA A 206 -10.44 6.70 -2.03
CA ALA A 206 -11.34 7.16 -0.95
C ALA A 206 -11.64 6.05 0.09
N ASP A 207 -11.90 4.83 -0.36
CA ASP A 207 -12.15 3.66 0.51
C ASP A 207 -10.96 3.29 1.41
N GLY A 208 -9.75 3.81 1.12
CA GLY A 208 -8.58 3.63 1.96
C GLY A 208 -8.75 4.16 3.39
N LEU A 209 -9.72 5.07 3.61
CA LEU A 209 -10.14 5.50 4.93
C LEU A 209 -10.59 4.34 5.83
N LEU A 210 -11.04 3.21 5.27
CA LEU A 210 -11.39 2.02 6.05
C LEU A 210 -10.22 1.48 6.89
N LEU A 211 -8.96 1.67 6.45
CA LEU A 211 -7.78 1.30 7.22
C LEU A 211 -7.59 2.19 8.45
N PHE A 212 -8.10 3.42 8.42
CA PHE A 212 -8.17 4.27 9.61
C PHE A 212 -9.09 3.66 10.65
N GLY A 213 -10.26 3.16 10.22
CA GLY A 213 -11.18 2.39 11.06
C GLY A 213 -10.51 1.15 11.65
N ALA A 214 -9.75 0.39 10.84
CA ALA A 214 -8.99 -0.76 11.31
C ALA A 214 -7.96 -0.37 12.39
N GLY A 215 -7.23 0.73 12.20
CA GLY A 215 -6.32 1.27 13.21
C GLY A 215 -7.04 1.65 14.51
N GLY A 216 -8.22 2.27 14.40
CA GLY A 216 -9.09 2.57 15.54
C GLY A 216 -9.54 1.31 16.28
N LEU A 217 -9.92 0.24 15.58
CA LEU A 217 -10.29 -1.05 16.20
C LEU A 217 -9.11 -1.69 16.94
N VAL A 218 -7.91 -1.67 16.35
CA VAL A 218 -6.70 -2.18 17.02
C VAL A 218 -6.38 -1.35 18.26
N TRP A 219 -6.54 -0.02 18.19
CA TRP A 219 -6.35 0.85 19.35
C TRP A 219 -7.39 0.56 20.45
N LEU A 220 -8.68 0.41 20.09
CA LEU A 220 -9.74 0.04 21.03
C LEU A 220 -9.48 -1.33 21.68
N TRP A 221 -8.90 -2.27 20.93
CA TRP A 221 -8.47 -3.55 21.49
C TRP A 221 -7.40 -3.36 22.58
N GLN A 222 -6.40 -2.50 22.36
CA GLN A 222 -5.42 -2.13 23.41
C GLN A 222 -6.06 -1.44 24.61
N VAL A 223 -7.12 -0.65 24.41
CA VAL A 223 -7.91 -0.02 25.49
C VAL A 223 -8.68 -1.06 26.30
N LYS A 224 -9.22 -2.11 25.65
CA LYS A 224 -9.87 -3.23 26.35
C LYS A 224 -8.86 -3.96 27.24
N ASP A 225 -7.66 -4.24 26.72
CA ASP A 225 -6.58 -4.88 27.48
C ASP A 225 -6.12 -4.03 28.69
N TRP A 226 -6.27 -2.69 28.61
CA TRP A 226 -6.05 -1.79 29.74
C TRP A 226 -7.08 -1.93 30.87
N ARG A 227 -8.33 -2.35 30.57
CA ARG A 227 -9.44 -2.37 31.53
C ARG A 227 -9.57 -3.64 32.39
N GLY A 228 -8.71 -4.65 32.23
CA GLY A 228 -8.48 -5.63 33.31
C GLY A 228 -8.57 -7.12 32.99
N GLU A 229 -7.92 -7.65 31.94
CA GLU A 229 -7.88 -9.12 31.72
C GLU A 229 -6.48 -9.69 31.37
N VAL A 230 -5.41 -8.88 31.29
CA VAL A 230 -4.08 -9.36 30.85
C VAL A 230 -2.94 -8.76 31.69
N GLU A 231 -1.94 -9.57 32.06
CA GLU A 231 -0.76 -9.21 32.88
C GLU A 231 0.10 -8.02 32.34
N LYS A 232 -0.16 -7.53 31.12
CA LYS A 232 0.58 -6.44 30.47
C LYS A 232 -0.34 -5.36 29.89
N ALA A 233 -1.08 -4.67 30.76
CA ALA A 233 -1.91 -3.53 30.39
C ALA A 233 -1.08 -2.32 29.92
N TYR A 234 -1.51 -1.64 28.85
CA TYR A 234 -0.93 -0.37 28.42
C TYR A 234 -1.32 0.76 29.38
N SER A 235 -0.39 1.65 29.74
CA SER A 235 -0.75 2.86 30.51
C SER A 235 -1.65 3.79 29.67
N PHE A 236 -2.57 4.53 30.32
CA PHE A 236 -3.41 5.53 29.63
C PHE A 236 -2.59 6.53 28.81
N LYS A 237 -1.44 7.01 29.33
CA LYS A 237 -0.51 7.89 28.61
C LYS A 237 0.02 7.26 27.33
N ALA A 238 0.27 5.95 27.33
CA ALA A 238 0.72 5.23 26.14
C ALA A 238 -0.39 5.11 25.09
N LEU A 239 -1.63 4.83 25.53
CA LEU A 239 -2.80 4.77 24.64
C LEU A 239 -3.04 6.12 23.95
N VAL A 240 -3.00 7.22 24.69
CA VAL A 240 -3.13 8.58 24.12
C VAL A 240 -2.00 8.86 23.13
N LEU A 241 -0.76 8.50 23.49
CA LEU A 241 0.40 8.70 22.61
C LEU A 241 0.27 7.90 21.30
N HIS A 242 -0.17 6.64 21.36
CA HIS A 242 -0.39 5.81 20.17
C HIS A 242 -1.42 6.44 19.24
N LEU A 243 -2.54 6.91 19.79
CA LEU A 243 -3.58 7.59 19.03
C LEU A 243 -3.04 8.86 18.37
N VAL A 244 -2.36 9.73 19.13
CA VAL A 244 -1.79 10.98 18.60
C VAL A 244 -0.78 10.70 17.49
N ILE A 245 0.09 9.70 17.66
CA ILE A 245 1.07 9.31 16.64
C ILE A 245 0.40 8.80 15.37
N PHE A 246 -0.62 7.94 15.51
CA PHE A 246 -1.36 7.40 14.38
C PHE A 246 -2.08 8.51 13.60
N LEU A 247 -2.81 9.38 14.31
CA LEU A 247 -3.48 10.54 13.73
C LEU A 247 -2.49 11.50 13.07
N GLY A 248 -1.36 11.76 13.73
CA GLY A 248 -0.28 12.58 13.18
C GLY A 248 0.26 12.01 11.88
N GLY A 249 0.55 10.70 11.83
CA GLY A 249 0.98 10.03 10.59
C GLY A 249 -0.04 10.15 9.46
N TYR A 250 -1.32 9.97 9.76
CA TYR A 250 -2.40 10.13 8.77
C TYR A 250 -2.48 11.57 8.24
N LEU A 251 -2.48 12.55 9.14
CA LEU A 251 -2.59 13.98 8.78
C LEU A 251 -1.33 14.52 8.10
N LEU A 252 -0.15 13.93 8.32
CA LEU A 252 1.05 14.29 7.55
C LEU A 252 0.89 14.02 6.05
N VAL A 253 0.09 13.02 5.68
CA VAL A 253 -0.19 12.70 4.27
C VAL A 253 -1.43 13.44 3.80
N MET A 254 -2.55 13.29 4.51
CA MET A 254 -3.84 13.82 4.06
C MET A 254 -4.05 15.30 4.36
N GLY A 255 -3.29 15.89 5.29
CA GLY A 255 -3.47 17.28 5.70
C GLY A 255 -3.27 18.27 4.54
N GLY A 256 -2.25 18.06 3.71
CA GLY A 256 -2.06 18.88 2.50
C GLY A 256 -3.18 18.69 1.48
N TRP A 257 -3.73 17.47 1.38
CA TRP A 257 -4.85 17.19 0.49
C TRP A 257 -6.15 17.84 0.97
N PHE A 258 -6.44 17.81 2.27
CA PHE A 258 -7.59 18.48 2.85
C PHE A 258 -7.49 20.01 2.80
N TRP A 259 -6.28 20.56 2.76
CA TRP A 259 -6.09 22.00 2.57
C TRP A 259 -6.31 22.45 1.12
N ARG A 260 -6.21 21.52 0.16
CA ARG A 260 -6.36 21.81 -1.27
C ARG A 260 -7.80 22.18 -1.66
N THR A 261 -8.78 21.90 -0.81
CA THR A 261 -10.21 22.17 -1.05
C THR A 261 -10.55 23.65 -1.00
#